data_AF-A0A258DMR1-F1
#
_entry.id   AF-A0A258DMR1-F1
#
_cell.length_a   1.000
_cell.length_b   1.000
_cell.length_c   1.000
_cell.angle_alpha   90.00
_cell.angle_beta   90.00
_cell.angle_gamma   90.00
#
_symmetry.space_group_name_H-M   'P 1'
#
loop_
_entity.id
_entity.type
_entity.pdbx_description
1 polymer ?
#
loop_
_entity_poly.entity_id
_entity_poly.type
_entity_poly.pdbx_seq_one_letter_code
_entity_poly.pdbx_strand_id
1 'polypeptide(L)' 'MTETKIPIMWNGYCPESLLKGKTVRMRLNQNDFFESEETGLQICIIPGIQAVILSFRGKG' A
#
# COMPACT_ATOMS: atom_id res chain seq x y z
N MET A 1 -21.13 17.42 -11.58
CA MET A 1 -19.87 16.65 -11.58
C MET A 1 -20.11 15.41 -10.74
N THR A 2 -20.17 14.24 -11.36
CA THR A 2 -20.35 12.97 -10.64
C THR A 2 -19.02 12.62 -10.01
N GLU A 3 -18.97 12.64 -8.68
CA GLU A 3 -17.79 12.25 -7.91
C GLU A 3 -17.53 10.76 -8.13
N THR A 4 -16.46 10.43 -8.83
CA THR A 4 -16.01 9.05 -9.01
C THR A 4 -15.52 8.57 -7.65
N LYS A 5 -16.38 7.91 -6.87
CA LYS A 5 -15.96 7.16 -5.68
C LYS A 5 -15.02 6.06 -6.12
N ILE A 6 -13.72 6.29 -6.04
CA ILE A 6 -12.72 5.24 -6.18
C ILE A 6 -12.85 4.40 -4.90
N PRO A 7 -13.37 3.15 -4.96
CA PRO A 7 -13.42 2.32 -3.78
C PRO A 7 -11.98 2.00 -3.38
N ILE A 8 -11.51 2.62 -2.30
CA ILE A 8 -10.16 2.38 -1.80
C ILE A 8 -10.24 1.11 -0.95
N MET A 9 -10.29 -0.01 -1.64
CA MET A 9 -10.07 -1.30 -1.01
C MET A 9 -8.69 -1.75 -1.43
N TRP A 10 -7.68 -1.17 -0.79
CA TRP A 10 -6.38 -1.82 -0.79
C TRP A 10 -6.59 -3.29 -0.39
N ASN A 11 -6.17 -4.19 -1.27
CA ASN A 11 -6.58 -5.59 -1.28
C ASN A 11 -5.54 -6.51 -0.62
N GLY A 12 -4.58 -5.94 0.11
CA GLY A 12 -3.48 -6.71 0.71
C GLY A 12 -2.28 -6.92 -0.20
N TYR A 13 -2.30 -6.42 -1.44
CA TYR A 13 -1.24 -6.63 -2.42
C TYR A 13 -0.47 -5.35 -2.74
N CYS A 14 0.79 -5.53 -3.15
CA CYS A 14 1.69 -4.46 -3.51
C CYS A 14 1.29 -3.84 -4.86
N PRO A 15 0.87 -2.55 -4.89
CA PRO A 15 0.50 -1.89 -6.14
C PRO A 15 1.68 -1.76 -7.11
N GLU A 16 2.90 -1.52 -6.64
CA GLU A 16 4.07 -1.40 -7.51
C GLU A 16 4.43 -2.72 -8.20
N SER A 17 4.22 -3.85 -7.51
CA SER A 17 4.39 -5.18 -8.11
C SER A 17 3.29 -5.44 -9.16
N LEU A 18 2.05 -5.01 -8.87
CA LEU A 18 0.93 -5.17 -9.78
C LEU A 18 1.14 -4.41 -11.10
N LEU A 19 1.72 -3.21 -11.05
CA LEU A 19 2.10 -2.44 -12.25
C LEU A 19 3.13 -3.17 -13.13
N LYS A 20 3.88 -4.12 -12.56
CA LYS A 20 4.85 -4.97 -13.25
C LYS A 20 4.28 -6.36 -13.60
N GLY A 21 2.97 -6.56 -13.45
CA GLY A 21 2.29 -7.84 -13.71
C GLY A 21 2.53 -8.91 -12.63
N LYS A 22 3.03 -8.52 -11.46
CA LYS A 22 3.29 -9.44 -10.33
C LYS A 22 2.28 -9.26 -9.22
N THR A 23 1.84 -10.37 -8.64
CA THR A 23 0.95 -10.35 -7.47
C THR A 23 1.76 -10.67 -6.22
N VAL A 24 2.09 -9.64 -5.44
CA VAL A 24 2.91 -9.77 -4.23
C VAL A 24 2.09 -9.34 -3.03
N ARG A 25 1.89 -10.25 -2.07
CA ARG A 25 1.17 -9.96 -0.83
C ARG A 25 2.05 -9.12 0.09
N MET A 26 1.45 -8.13 0.75
CA MET A 26 2.15 -7.30 1.73
C MET A 26 1.98 -7.88 3.13
N ARG A 27 3.05 -7.85 3.92
CA ARG A 27 3.09 -8.33 5.31
C ARG A 27 2.88 -7.18 6.28
N LEU A 28 2.17 -7.40 7.38
CA LEU A 28 2.13 -6.42 8.48
C LEU A 28 3.47 -6.47 9.23
N ASN A 29 4.14 -5.33 9.36
CA ASN A 29 5.41 -5.22 10.09
C ASN A 29 5.18 -4.84 11.57
N GLN A 30 6.27 -4.75 12.34
CA GLN A 30 6.21 -4.45 13.78
C GLN A 30 5.73 -3.01 14.10
N ASN A 31 5.66 -2.15 13.09
CA ASN A 31 5.28 -0.75 13.22
C ASN A 31 3.86 -0.48 12.69
N ASP A 32 3.03 -1.52 12.54
CA ASP A 32 1.66 -1.45 12.02
C ASP A 32 1.55 -0.94 10.56
N PHE A 33 2.59 -1.12 9.75
CA PHE A 33 2.54 -0.88 8.31
C PHE A 33 2.49 -2.18 7.53
N PHE A 34 1.75 -2.18 6.43
CA PHE A 34 1.85 -3.25 5.44
C PHE A 34 3.03 -2.98 4.51
N GLU A 35 3.97 -3.93 4.44
CA GLU A 35 5.21 -3.81 3.70
C GLU A 35 5.31 -4.86 2.59
N SER A 36 5.83 -4.47 1.43
CA SER A 36 6.24 -5.38 0.37
C SER A 36 7.73 -5.66 0.46
N GLU A 37 8.15 -6.91 0.65
CA GLU A 37 9.56 -7.29 0.70
C GLU A 37 10.27 -7.14 -0.66
N GLU A 38 9.54 -7.19 -1.77
CA GLU A 38 10.11 -7.05 -3.12
C GLU A 38 10.48 -5.59 -3.44
N THR A 39 9.69 -4.64 -2.95
CA THR A 39 9.80 -3.21 -3.33
C THR A 39 10.20 -2.31 -2.18
N GLY A 40 10.06 -2.76 -0.93
CA GLY A 40 10.20 -1.92 0.26
C GLY A 40 9.01 -0.97 0.48
N LEU A 41 7.97 -1.02 -0.35
CA LEU A 41 6.80 -0.17 -0.22
C LEU A 41 6.07 -0.44 1.10
N GLN A 42 5.75 0.62 1.83
CA GLN A 42 4.97 0.56 3.07
C GLN A 42 3.65 1.33 2.93
N ILE A 43 2.57 0.75 3.44
CA ILE A 43 1.21 1.31 3.39
C ILE A 43 0.64 1.30 4.80
N CYS A 44 0.15 2.46 5.24
CA CYS A 44 -0.61 2.58 6.48
C CYS A 44 -2.11 2.66 6.15
N ILE A 45 -2.92 1.89 6.87
CA ILE A 45 -4.38 1.94 6.76
C ILE A 45 -4.92 2.55 8.03
N ILE A 46 -5.38 3.79 7.93
CA ILE A 46 -5.99 4.50 9.05
C ILE A 46 -7.50 4.47 8.84
N PRO A 47 -8.29 3.88 9.76
CA PRO A 47 -9.75 3.85 9.64
C PRO A 47 -10.31 5.26 9.42
N GLY A 48 -11.14 5.44 8.37
CA GLY A 48 -11.72 6.74 8.02
C GLY A 48 -10.84 7.66 7.16
N ILE A 49 -9.58 7.29 6.91
CA ILE A 49 -8.68 7.97 5.97
C ILE A 49 -8.33 7.00 4.84
N GLN A 50 -8.51 7.47 3.61
CA GLN A 50 -8.12 6.80 2.38
C GLN A 50 -6.59 6.57 2.41
N ALA A 51 -6.18 5.31 2.60
CA ALA A 51 -4.80 4.83 2.84
C ALA A 51 -3.67 5.77 2.38
N VAL A 52 -2.75 6.10 3.30
CA VAL A 52 -1.59 6.94 3.00
C VAL A 52 -0.47 6.05 2.48
N ILE A 53 -0.11 6.20 1.21
CA ILE A 53 1.06 5.56 0.61
C ILE A 53 2.27 6.41 1.00
N LEU A 54 3.12 5.90 1.87
CA LEU A 54 4.35 6.57 2.29
C LEU A 54 5.50 6.02 1.44
N SER A 55 6.05 6.87 0.58
CA SER A 55 7.27 6.55 -0.15
C SER A 55 8.46 7.00 0.71
N PHE A 56 9.00 6.09 1.53
CA PHE A 56 10.17 6.38 2.35
C PHE A 56 11.43 6.46 1.46
N ARG A 57 12.03 7.64 1.35
CA ARG A 57 13.38 7.84 0.77
C ARG A 57 14.49 7.69 1.83
N GLY A 58 14.29 6.83 2.82
CA GLY A 58 15.27 6.53 3.87
C GLY A 58 15.98 5.20 3.62
N LYS A 59 17.22 5.05 4.09
CA LYS A 59 17.99 3.79 4.01
C LYS A 59 17.76 2.84 5.21
N GLY A 60 16.73 3.11 6.02
CA GLY A 60 16.60 2.56 7.38
C GLY A 60 17.05 3.58 8.42
#